data_AF-A0A0M8W4K0-F1
#
_entry.id   AF-A0A0M8W4K0-F1
#
_cell.length_a   1.000
_cell.length_b   1.000
_cell.length_c   1.000
_cell.angle_alpha   90.00
_cell.angle_beta   90.00
_cell.angle_gamma   90.00
#
_symmetry.space_group_name_H-M   'P 1'
#
loop_
_entity.id
_entity.type
_entity.pdbx_description
1 polymer ?
#
loop_
_entity_poly.entity_id
_entity_poly.type
_entity_poly.pdbx_seq_one_letter_code
_entity_poly.pdbx_strand_id
1 'polypeptide(L)'
;MPELLPRRRLDQPREPRGFRLSIDPDAFGQFSERLARFLGTGKFLFWQTLIVIAWITVNLVAVSLRWDPYPFILLNLAFSTQAAYAAPLILLAQNRQDDRDRVSLEEDRARAAQTKADTEFLARELAALRLAVGEVATRDFIRGELEKLVKEQDNRKKVRP
;
A
#
# COMPACT_ATOMS: atom_id res chain seq x y z
N MET A 1 -62.42 8.39 -31.13
CA MET A 1 -61.08 7.99 -30.68
C MET A 1 -60.11 9.12 -31.03
N PRO A 2 -59.81 10.08 -30.12
CA PRO A 2 -58.67 10.97 -30.28
C PRO A 2 -57.45 10.41 -29.55
N GLU A 3 -56.36 10.28 -30.30
CA GLU A 3 -55.02 9.88 -29.85
C GLU A 3 -54.50 10.76 -28.71
N LEU A 4 -54.05 10.13 -27.62
CA LEU A 4 -53.37 10.79 -26.50
C LEU A 4 -51.88 10.93 -26.82
N LEU A 5 -51.44 12.15 -27.16
CA LEU A 5 -50.02 12.46 -27.31
C LEU A 5 -49.26 12.15 -26.00
N PRO A 6 -48.11 11.46 -26.05
CA PRO A 6 -47.35 11.11 -24.86
C PRO A 6 -46.76 12.38 -24.24
N ARG A 7 -47.26 12.74 -23.06
CA ARG A 7 -46.72 13.86 -22.27
C ARG A 7 -45.27 13.57 -21.90
N ARG A 8 -44.35 14.28 -22.55
CA ARG A 8 -42.92 14.29 -22.25
C ARG A 8 -42.72 14.75 -20.80
N ARG A 9 -42.37 13.82 -19.91
CA ARG A 9 -42.14 14.12 -18.49
C ARG A 9 -40.89 14.98 -18.36
N LEU A 10 -41.07 16.18 -17.79
CA LEU A 10 -40.05 17.20 -17.53
C LEU A 10 -39.18 16.90 -16.30
N ASP A 11 -39.35 15.72 -15.69
CA ASP A 11 -38.78 15.36 -14.38
C ASP A 11 -37.49 14.52 -14.50
N GLN A 12 -36.98 14.32 -15.71
CA GLN A 12 -35.70 13.64 -15.90
C GLN A 12 -34.59 14.70 -16.07
N PRO A 13 -33.63 14.79 -15.12
CA PRO A 13 -32.49 15.66 -15.30
C PRO A 13 -31.77 15.23 -16.58
N ARG A 14 -31.66 16.19 -17.49
CA ARG A 14 -31.00 16.02 -18.79
C ARG A 14 -29.54 15.70 -18.50
N GLU A 15 -29.11 14.45 -18.69
CA GLU A 15 -27.71 14.10 -18.51
C GLU A 15 -26.86 14.98 -19.42
N PRO A 16 -25.92 15.78 -18.87
CA PRO A 16 -25.03 16.57 -19.69
C PRO A 16 -24.17 15.59 -20.48
N ARG A 17 -24.40 15.51 -21.79
CA ARG A 17 -23.46 14.94 -22.76
C ARG A 17 -22.21 15.83 -22.82
N GLY A 18 -21.47 15.87 -21.72
CA GLY A 18 -20.09 16.32 -21.71
C GLY A 18 -19.22 15.21 -22.28
N PHE A 19 -18.22 15.58 -23.07
CA PHE A 19 -17.13 14.68 -23.44
C PHE A 19 -16.49 14.16 -22.14
N ARG A 20 -16.88 12.96 -21.70
CA ARG A 20 -16.18 12.24 -20.64
C ARG A 20 -14.92 11.70 -21.27
N LEU A 21 -13.81 12.41 -21.10
CA LEU A 21 -12.48 11.86 -21.36
C LEU A 21 -12.26 10.77 -20.30
N SER A 22 -12.73 9.56 -20.58
CA SER A 22 -12.46 8.39 -19.76
C SER A 22 -11.00 8.03 -19.98
N ILE A 23 -10.12 8.71 -19.24
CA ILE A 23 -8.73 8.28 -19.11
C ILE A 23 -8.81 6.94 -18.39
N ASP A 24 -8.51 5.87 -19.12
CA ASP A 24 -8.52 4.51 -18.60
C ASP A 24 -7.47 4.39 -17.47
N PRO A 25 -7.91 4.27 -16.20
CA PRO A 25 -7.01 4.30 -15.06
C PRO A 25 -5.99 3.15 -15.09
N ASP A 26 -6.32 2.04 -15.74
CA ASP A 26 -5.46 0.86 -15.80
C ASP A 26 -4.33 1.02 -16.80
N ALA A 27 -4.62 1.59 -17.97
CA ALA A 27 -3.61 1.91 -18.98
C ALA A 27 -2.61 2.95 -18.47
N PHE A 28 -3.10 3.97 -17.75
CA PHE A 28 -2.25 5.01 -17.17
C PHE A 28 -1.40 4.49 -16.00
N GLY A 29 -1.94 3.54 -15.21
CA GLY A 29 -1.21 2.87 -14.14
C GLY A 29 0.00 2.09 -14.65
N GLN A 30 -0.18 1.29 -15.70
CA GLN A 30 0.91 0.54 -16.32
C GLN A 30 1.97 1.45 -16.96
N PHE A 31 1.55 2.57 -17.56
CA PHE A 31 2.46 3.56 -18.12
C PHE A 31 3.30 4.24 -17.04
N SER A 32 2.67 4.69 -15.96
CA SER A 32 3.34 5.29 -14.80
C SER A 32 4.35 4.33 -14.16
N GLU A 33 3.99 3.05 -14.00
CA GLU A 33 4.89 2.01 -13.46
C GLU A 33 6.12 1.77 -14.35
N ARG A 34 5.95 1.83 -15.68
CA ARG A 34 7.08 1.74 -16.64
C ARG A 34 7.95 2.99 -16.59
N LEU A 35 7.35 4.18 -16.56
CA LEU A 35 8.08 5.43 -16.44
C LEU A 35 8.87 5.51 -15.13
N ALA A 36 8.28 5.11 -13.99
CA ALA A 36 8.95 5.10 -12.70
C ALA A 36 10.20 4.20 -12.72
N ARG A 37 10.08 2.99 -13.28
CA ARG A 37 11.22 2.08 -13.45
C ARG A 37 12.28 2.62 -14.42
N PHE A 38 11.85 3.28 -15.48
CA PHE A 38 12.75 3.87 -16.47
C PHE A 38 13.54 5.06 -15.90
N LEU A 39 12.85 6.01 -15.27
CA LEU A 39 13.44 7.21 -14.65
C LEU A 39 14.31 6.86 -13.43
N GLY A 40 13.94 5.83 -12.67
CA GLY A 40 14.72 5.34 -11.53
C GLY A 40 16.00 4.58 -11.91
N THR A 41 16.23 4.30 -13.20
CA THR A 41 17.43 3.60 -13.66
C THR A 41 18.54 4.61 -13.99
N GLY A 42 19.75 4.43 -13.42
CA GLY A 42 20.90 5.32 -13.71
C GLY A 42 21.30 5.42 -15.20
N LYS A 43 20.89 4.46 -16.03
CA LYS A 43 21.04 4.50 -17.49
C LYS A 43 20.30 5.68 -18.14
N PHE A 44 19.13 6.07 -17.62
CA PHE A 44 18.38 7.21 -18.16
C PHE A 44 19.16 8.51 -17.95
N LEU A 45 19.65 8.74 -16.72
CA LEU A 45 20.46 9.92 -16.39
C LEU A 45 21.74 9.99 -17.22
N PHE A 46 22.39 8.84 -17.46
CA PHE A 46 23.58 8.77 -18.31
C PHE A 46 23.30 9.23 -19.74
N TRP A 47 22.26 8.68 -20.39
CA TRP A 47 21.89 9.07 -21.76
C TRP A 47 21.39 10.51 -21.85
N GLN A 48 20.59 10.98 -20.88
CA GLN A 48 20.15 12.37 -20.81
C GLN A 48 21.34 13.33 -20.75
N THR A 49 22.33 13.03 -19.90
CA THR A 49 23.55 13.84 -19.78
C THR A 49 24.36 13.83 -21.08
N LEU A 50 24.50 12.67 -21.73
CA LEU A 50 25.21 12.55 -23.01
C LEU A 50 24.55 13.42 -24.09
N ILE A 51 23.22 13.41 -24.18
CA ILE A 51 22.47 14.22 -25.16
C ILE A 51 22.70 15.71 -24.92
N VAL A 52 22.67 16.15 -23.66
CA VAL A 52 22.91 17.56 -23.29
C VAL A 52 24.32 17.99 -23.66
N ILE A 53 25.33 17.18 -23.34
CA ILE A 53 26.73 17.46 -23.70
C ILE A 53 26.87 17.52 -25.22
N ALA A 54 26.33 16.55 -25.95
CA ALA A 54 26.38 16.53 -27.41
C ALA A 54 25.72 17.78 -28.01
N TRP A 55 24.57 18.20 -27.49
CA TRP A 55 23.87 19.41 -27.93
C TRP A 55 24.70 20.68 -27.71
N ILE A 56 25.35 20.79 -26.55
CA ILE A 56 26.27 21.89 -26.24
C ILE A 56 27.46 21.87 -27.20
N THR A 57 28.08 20.69 -27.45
CA THR A 57 29.20 20.55 -28.38
C THR A 57 28.83 20.94 -29.81
N VAL A 58 27.66 20.48 -30.30
CA VAL A 58 27.15 20.86 -31.63
C VAL A 58 26.95 22.36 -31.73
N ASN A 59 26.37 23.00 -30.70
CA ASN A 59 26.18 24.45 -30.70
C ASN A 59 27.50 25.24 -30.67
N LEU A 60 28.51 24.76 -29.93
CA LEU A 60 29.84 25.38 -29.88
C LEU A 60 30.59 25.27 -31.22
N VAL A 61 30.45 24.16 -31.95
CA VAL A 61 31.10 23.95 -33.25
C VAL A 61 30.34 24.64 -34.38
N ALA A 62 29.00 24.67 -34.31
CA ALA A 62 28.13 25.31 -35.29
C ALA A 62 27.95 26.83 -35.06
N VAL A 63 28.83 27.47 -34.29
CA VAL A 63 28.84 28.94 -34.05
C VAL A 63 28.88 29.73 -35.36
N SER A 64 29.50 29.19 -36.41
CA SER A 64 29.54 29.79 -37.75
C SER A 64 28.16 29.93 -38.42
N LEU A 65 27.17 29.11 -38.06
CA LEU A 65 25.79 29.22 -38.53
C LEU A 65 24.87 30.01 -37.59
N ARG A 66 25.36 30.48 -36.42
CA ARG A 66 24.60 31.22 -35.40
C ARG A 66 23.25 30.57 -35.02
N TRP A 67 23.19 29.25 -35.01
CA TRP A 67 21.94 28.50 -34.80
C TRP A 67 21.37 28.66 -33.37
N ASP A 68 22.22 28.79 -32.35
CA ASP A 68 21.84 29.19 -30.98
C ASP A 68 23.03 29.89 -30.27
N PRO A 69 23.20 31.22 -30.44
CA PRO A 69 24.28 31.96 -29.80
C PRO A 69 24.17 31.94 -28.27
N TYR A 70 25.30 32.07 -27.57
CA TYR A 70 25.31 32.23 -26.10
C TYR A 70 24.33 33.34 -25.67
N PRO A 71 23.33 33.08 -24.81
CA PRO A 71 23.28 32.05 -23.74
C PRO A 71 22.37 30.81 -24.02
N PHE A 72 22.34 30.27 -25.25
CA PHE A 72 21.60 29.04 -25.63
C PHE A 72 20.09 29.10 -25.33
N ILE A 73 19.37 29.99 -26.01
CA ILE A 73 17.95 30.28 -25.73
C ILE A 73 17.07 29.06 -26.03
N LEU A 74 17.41 28.28 -27.06
CA LEU A 74 16.61 27.13 -27.50
C LEU A 74 16.78 25.97 -26.53
N LEU A 75 18.00 25.74 -26.05
CA LEU A 75 18.27 24.73 -25.02
C LEU A 75 17.50 25.06 -23.74
N ASN A 76 17.54 26.31 -23.30
CA ASN A 76 16.83 26.76 -22.10
C ASN A 76 15.31 26.63 -22.25
N LEU A 77 14.77 26.99 -23.42
CA LEU A 77 13.36 26.81 -23.72
C LEU A 77 12.94 25.33 -23.66
N ALA A 78 13.75 24.44 -24.25
CA ALA A 78 13.49 23.00 -24.23
C ALA A 78 13.45 22.45 -22.78
N PHE A 79 14.42 22.81 -21.94
CA PHE A 79 14.42 22.42 -20.53
C PHE A 79 13.24 22.99 -19.74
N SER A 80 12.86 24.24 -20.02
CA SER A 80 11.71 24.88 -19.38
C SER A 80 10.40 24.13 -19.71
N THR A 81 10.20 23.76 -20.97
CA THR A 81 9.05 22.95 -21.38
C THR A 81 9.13 21.53 -20.81
N GLN A 82 10.31 20.91 -20.77
CA GLN A 82 10.50 19.59 -20.17
C GLN A 82 10.10 19.58 -18.69
N ALA A 83 10.56 20.58 -17.92
CA ALA A 83 10.21 20.74 -16.52
C ALA A 83 8.70 20.99 -16.34
N ALA A 84 8.12 21.86 -17.17
CA ALA A 84 6.69 22.19 -17.13
C ALA A 84 5.79 20.96 -17.38
N TYR A 85 6.18 20.05 -18.28
CA TYR A 85 5.43 18.81 -18.55
C TYR A 85 5.74 17.70 -17.52
N ALA A 86 6.92 17.70 -16.92
CA ALA A 86 7.28 16.74 -15.88
C ALA A 86 6.41 16.92 -14.62
N ALA A 87 6.15 18.17 -14.19
CA ALA A 87 5.37 18.45 -12.99
C ALA A 87 3.98 17.76 -12.93
N PRO A 88 3.10 17.89 -13.94
CA PRO A 88 1.80 17.22 -13.92
C PRO A 88 1.92 15.69 -14.03
N LEU A 89 2.90 15.17 -14.79
CA LEU A 89 3.14 13.73 -14.86
C LEU A 89 3.59 13.15 -13.51
N ILE A 90 4.47 13.86 -12.81
CA ILE A 90 4.95 13.48 -11.47
C ILE A 90 3.78 13.51 -10.48
N LEU A 91 2.96 14.56 -10.50
CA LEU A 91 1.80 14.68 -9.61
C LEU A 91 0.80 13.53 -9.84
N LEU A 92 0.56 13.14 -11.09
CA LEU A 92 -0.30 12.00 -11.41
C LEU A 92 0.30 10.67 -10.96
N ALA A 93 1.62 10.50 -11.08
CA ALA A 93 2.32 9.32 -10.57
C ALA A 93 2.29 9.27 -9.04
N GLN A 94 2.42 10.42 -8.38
CA GLN A 94 2.36 10.57 -6.92
C GLN A 94 0.97 10.25 -6.38
N ASN A 95 -0.12 10.81 -6.93
CA ASN A 95 -1.47 10.52 -6.48
C ASN A 95 -1.77 9.00 -6.47
N ARG A 96 -1.29 8.29 -7.49
CA ARG A 96 -1.45 6.82 -7.54
C ARG A 96 -0.58 6.07 -6.54
N GLN A 97 0.60 6.60 -6.24
CA GLN A 97 1.44 6.03 -5.19
C GLN A 97 0.78 6.22 -3.83
N ASP A 98 0.27 7.43 -3.55
CA ASP A 98 -0.44 7.76 -2.32
C ASP A 98 -1.69 6.90 -2.12
N ASP A 99 -2.46 6.64 -3.19
CA ASP A 99 -3.62 5.75 -3.14
C ASP A 99 -3.22 4.30 -2.76
N ARG A 100 -2.13 3.77 -3.35
CA ARG A 100 -1.61 2.43 -3.02
C ARG A 100 -1.10 2.37 -1.59
N ASP A 101 -0.33 3.37 -1.18
CA ASP A 101 0.26 3.47 0.15
C ASP A 101 -0.85 3.58 1.21
N ARG A 102 -1.94 4.31 0.91
CA ARG A 102 -3.11 4.39 1.77
C ARG A 102 -3.77 3.03 1.99
N VAL A 103 -4.03 2.27 0.92
CA VAL A 103 -4.63 0.93 1.04
C VAL A 103 -3.74 0.01 1.85
N SER A 104 -2.42 0.01 1.60
CA SER A 104 -1.46 -0.77 2.38
C SER A 104 -1.49 -0.41 3.86
N LEU A 105 -1.54 0.88 4.18
CA LEU A 105 -1.62 1.37 5.57
C LEU A 105 -2.93 0.98 6.27
N GLU A 106 -4.05 0.99 5.55
CA GLU A 106 -5.35 0.57 6.09
C GLU A 106 -5.34 -0.95 6.39
N GLU A 107 -4.78 -1.77 5.49
CA GLU A 107 -4.59 -3.21 5.74
C GLU A 107 -3.67 -3.49 6.93
N ASP A 108 -2.52 -2.81 7.01
CA ASP A 108 -1.58 -3.00 8.11
C ASP A 108 -2.20 -2.62 9.45
N ARG A 109 -2.99 -1.55 9.50
CA ARG A 109 -3.76 -1.17 10.70
C ARG A 109 -4.78 -2.24 11.09
N ALA A 110 -5.51 -2.79 10.12
CA ALA A 110 -6.48 -3.85 10.37
C ALA A 110 -5.80 -5.12 10.92
N ARG A 111 -4.67 -5.53 10.32
CA ARG A 111 -3.86 -6.67 10.78
C ARG A 111 -3.29 -6.44 12.18
N ALA A 112 -2.80 -5.24 12.47
CA ALA A 112 -2.30 -4.88 13.79
C ALA A 112 -3.41 -4.94 14.85
N ALA A 113 -4.62 -4.47 14.52
CA ALA A 113 -5.78 -4.55 15.42
C ALA A 113 -6.18 -6.02 15.70
N GLN A 114 -6.20 -6.88 14.68
CA GLN A 114 -6.47 -8.31 14.84
C GLN A 114 -5.41 -9.00 15.71
N THR A 115 -4.13 -8.77 15.40
CA THR A 115 -3.01 -9.36 16.17
C THR A 115 -3.07 -8.94 17.63
N LYS A 116 -3.43 -7.68 17.91
CA LYS A 116 -3.63 -7.20 19.28
C LYS A 116 -4.78 -7.94 19.98
N ALA A 117 -5.93 -8.08 19.32
CA ALA A 117 -7.08 -8.80 19.87
C ALA A 117 -6.76 -10.27 20.16
N ASP A 118 -6.08 -10.95 19.24
CA ASP A 118 -5.65 -12.34 19.41
C ASP A 118 -4.66 -12.48 20.58
N THR A 119 -3.73 -11.53 20.72
CA THR A 119 -2.78 -11.52 21.84
C THR A 119 -3.50 -11.29 23.17
N GLU A 120 -4.46 -10.37 23.23
CA GLU A 120 -5.28 -10.14 24.43
C GLU A 120 -6.13 -11.37 24.77
N PHE A 121 -6.69 -12.05 23.77
CA PHE A 121 -7.44 -13.30 23.96
C PHE A 121 -6.53 -14.39 24.53
N LEU A 122 -5.39 -14.65 23.91
CA LEU A 122 -4.41 -15.63 24.39
C LEU A 122 -3.91 -15.31 25.80
N ALA A 123 -3.70 -14.04 26.14
CA ALA A 123 -3.29 -13.64 27.48
C ALA A 123 -4.37 -13.93 28.53
N ARG A 124 -5.65 -13.71 28.20
CA ARG A 124 -6.78 -14.04 29.09
C ARG A 124 -6.94 -15.54 29.27
N GLU A 125 -6.87 -16.30 28.17
CA GLU A 125 -6.90 -17.77 28.21
C GLU A 125 -5.73 -18.33 29.03
N LEU A 126 -4.52 -17.80 28.85
CA LEU A 126 -3.35 -18.20 29.62
C LEU A 126 -3.51 -17.87 31.12
N ALA A 127 -4.07 -16.71 31.45
CA ALA A 127 -4.36 -16.34 32.83
C ALA A 127 -5.40 -17.27 33.48
N ALA A 128 -6.48 -17.60 32.75
CA ALA A 128 -7.50 -18.54 33.20
C ALA A 128 -6.92 -19.96 33.39
N LEU A 129 -6.13 -20.43 32.42
CA LEU A 129 -5.41 -21.71 32.52
C LEU A 129 -4.47 -21.73 33.73
N ARG A 130 -3.73 -20.64 33.98
CA ARG A 130 -2.83 -20.53 35.13
C ARG A 130 -3.58 -20.62 36.46
N LEU A 131 -4.75 -20.00 36.58
CA LEU A 131 -5.59 -20.08 37.78
C LEU A 131 -6.11 -21.50 37.98
N ALA A 132 -6.66 -22.13 36.93
CA ALA A 132 -7.16 -23.50 36.99
C ALA A 132 -6.06 -24.52 37.35
N VAL A 133 -4.86 -24.40 36.77
CA VAL A 133 -3.70 -25.23 37.13
C VAL A 133 -3.22 -24.92 38.55
N GLY A 134 -3.25 -23.66 38.97
CA GLY A 134 -2.90 -23.25 40.33
C GLY A 134 -3.78 -23.92 41.39
N GLU A 135 -5.09 -24.02 41.15
CA GLU A 135 -6.04 -24.70 42.06
C GLU A 135 -5.81 -26.22 42.13
N VAL A 136 -5.61 -26.89 40.99
CA VAL A 136 -5.40 -28.36 40.93
C VAL A 136 -4.01 -28.77 41.43
N ALA A 137 -2.99 -27.92 41.26
CA ALA A 137 -1.61 -28.18 41.71
C ALA A 137 -1.31 -27.62 43.11
N THR A 138 -2.34 -27.28 43.91
CA THR A 138 -2.10 -26.82 45.28
C THR A 138 -1.41 -27.93 46.08
N ARG A 139 -0.33 -27.59 46.79
CA ARG A 139 0.48 -28.54 47.59
C ARG A 139 -0.40 -29.41 48.50
N ASP A 140 -1.46 -28.84 49.04
CA ASP A 140 -2.38 -29.54 49.95
C ASP A 140 -3.28 -30.57 49.24
N PHE A 141 -3.67 -30.34 47.98
CA PHE A 141 -4.39 -31.34 47.18
C PHE A 141 -3.48 -32.53 46.82
N ILE A 142 -2.27 -32.24 46.34
CA ILE A 142 -1.28 -33.29 46.03
C ILE A 142 -0.88 -34.05 47.29
N ARG A 143 -0.72 -33.37 48.44
CA ARG A 143 -0.47 -34.00 49.73
C ARG A 143 -1.64 -34.86 50.18
N GLY A 144 -2.87 -34.37 50.00
CA GLY A 144 -4.09 -35.10 50.32
C GLY A 144 -4.23 -36.40 49.50
N GLU A 145 -4.02 -36.34 48.19
CA GLU A 145 -4.05 -37.55 47.35
C GLU A 145 -2.89 -38.51 47.65
N LEU A 146 -1.68 -37.99 47.90
CA LEU A 146 -0.55 -38.82 48.35
C LEU A 146 -0.86 -39.52 49.68
N GLU A 147 -1.37 -38.79 50.68
CA GLU A 147 -1.75 -39.38 51.97
C GLU A 147 -2.85 -40.43 51.80
N LYS A 148 -3.84 -40.18 50.96
CA LYS A 148 -4.94 -41.11 50.68
C LYS A 148 -4.43 -42.40 50.03
N LEU A 149 -3.59 -42.29 49.00
CA LEU A 149 -2.95 -43.44 48.34
C LEU A 149 -2.03 -44.22 49.29
N VAL A 150 -1.26 -43.52 50.13
CA VAL A 150 -0.42 -44.16 51.17
C VAL A 150 -1.28 -44.91 52.18
N LYS A 151 -2.40 -44.33 52.62
CA LYS A 151 -3.36 -44.98 53.54
C LYS A 151 -3.98 -46.22 52.92
N GLU A 152 -4.33 -46.17 51.65
CA GLU A 152 -4.89 -47.30 50.90
C GLU A 152 -3.89 -48.46 50.77
N GLN A 153 -2.60 -48.15 50.55
CA GLN A 153 -1.52 -49.14 50.52
C GLN A 153 -1.27 -49.77 51.90
N ASP A 154 -1.29 -48.98 52.99
CA ASP A 154 -1.18 -49.52 54.36
C ASP A 154 -2.36 -50.43 54.70
N ASN A 155 -3.57 -50.02 54.33
CA ASN A 155 -4.77 -50.82 54.55
C ASN A 155 -4.75 -52.13 53.74
N ARG A 156 -4.27 -52.10 52.48
CA ARG A 156 -4.03 -53.33 51.70
C ARG A 156 -2.99 -54.25 52.33
N LYS A 157 -1.93 -53.72 52.94
CA LYS A 157 -0.92 -54.52 53.64
C LYS A 157 -1.47 -55.17 54.91
N LYS A 158 -2.34 -54.51 55.65
CA LYS A 158 -3.01 -55.08 56.84
C LYS A 158 -4.05 -56.16 56.53
N VAL A 159 -4.63 -56.13 55.33
CA VAL A 159 -5.69 -57.07 54.91
C VAL A 159 -5.13 -58.33 54.23
N ARG A 160 -3.83 -58.39 53.90
CA ARG A 160 -3.18 -59.64 53.49
C ARG A 160 -2.70 -60.40 54.74
N PRO A 161 -3.28 -61.58 55.05
CA PRO A 161 -2.86 -62.44 56.16
C PRO A 161 -1.49 -63.07 55.92
#